data_AF-A0AAP5MAJ3-F1
#
_entry.id   AF-A0AAP5MAJ3-F1
#
_cell.length_a   1.000
_cell.length_b   1.000
_cell.length_c   1.000
_cell.angle_alpha   90.00
_cell.angle_beta   90.00
_cell.angle_gamma   90.00
#
_symmetry.space_group_name_H-M   'P 1'
#
loop_
_entity.id
_entity.type
_entity.pdbx_description
1 polymer ?
#
loop_
_entity_poly.entity_id
_entity_poly.type
_entity_poly.pdbx_seq_one_letter_code
_entity_poly.pdbx_strand_id
1 'polypeptide(L)'
;MQLNQEELTCVEMVPGIGIGFSASQGWLPLRDHPLLILVGLTGVGKSTVTSCLSREGLDFYLLPNRRTLTDRFIIPTIIKMEQAQEAYPFCRVARFYYTSRYKQLFPAGMVHVLSQLQFHSLEVRFPLIFDGLRGEDEISYATKILPKAQFVLLEAPEYVRLQRLLVRNDSFDRVTKSMQAGHDIKVNLTNSFADLGVPEASNIFSSEQTAEIFAEVRQGVYSVSALRDRLMILVEEGRSYNPSATRTALQKLAPERTLVIDTTTHSPEQIAQKIMQFIF
;
A
#
# COMPACT_ATOMS: atom_id res chain seq x y z
N MET A 1 6.22 -19.36 -20.44
CA MET A 1 6.77 -20.26 -19.41
C MET A 1 5.62 -20.59 -18.47
N GLN A 2 4.93 -21.70 -18.71
CA GLN A 2 3.90 -22.20 -17.80
C GLN A 2 4.63 -22.65 -16.53
N LEU A 3 4.38 -21.96 -15.42
CA LEU A 3 4.61 -22.58 -14.11
C LEU A 3 3.71 -23.82 -14.11
N ASN A 4 4.34 -25.00 -14.07
CA ASN A 4 3.63 -26.25 -13.85
C ASN A 4 2.67 -26.03 -12.68
N GLN A 5 1.42 -26.47 -12.86
CA GLN A 5 0.44 -26.67 -11.79
C GLN A 5 0.91 -27.84 -10.90
N GLU A 6 2.15 -27.79 -10.40
CA GLU A 6 2.48 -28.50 -9.17
C GLU A 6 1.52 -27.94 -8.13
N GLU A 7 0.68 -28.81 -7.59
CA GLU A 7 -0.29 -28.53 -6.54
C GLU A 7 0.40 -27.67 -5.47
N LEU A 8 0.18 -26.36 -5.52
CA LEU A 8 0.58 -25.45 -4.46
C LEU A 8 -0.24 -25.85 -3.25
N THR A 9 0.27 -26.79 -2.46
CA THR A 9 -0.30 -27.12 -1.14
C THR A 9 -0.50 -25.82 -0.40
N CYS A 10 -1.73 -25.55 0.05
CA CYS A 10 -2.02 -24.31 0.75
C CYS A 10 -1.07 -24.14 1.94
N VAL A 11 -0.28 -23.06 1.91
CA VAL A 11 0.61 -22.68 3.00
C VAL A 11 -0.08 -21.58 3.78
N GLU A 12 -0.39 -21.86 5.03
CA GLU A 12 -0.95 -20.86 5.94
C GLU A 12 0.08 -19.75 6.20
N MET A 13 -0.29 -18.52 5.88
CA MET A 13 0.56 -17.35 6.06
C MET A 13 0.32 -16.69 7.42
N VAL A 14 -0.93 -16.62 7.83
CA VAL A 14 -1.40 -16.16 9.15
C VAL A 14 -2.65 -16.98 9.51
N PRO A 15 -3.05 -17.05 10.79
CA PRO A 15 -4.23 -17.80 11.21
C PRO A 15 -5.45 -17.55 10.32
N GLY A 16 -5.91 -18.60 9.64
CA GLY A 16 -7.09 -18.60 8.80
C GLY A 16 -6.90 -18.02 7.40
N ILE A 17 -5.69 -17.61 7.00
CA ILE A 17 -5.37 -17.15 5.64
C ILE A 17 -4.15 -17.88 5.08
N GLY A 18 -4.35 -18.52 3.93
CA GLY A 18 -3.33 -19.29 3.23
C GLY A 18 -3.14 -18.85 1.79
N ILE A 19 -2.07 -19.31 1.18
CA ILE A 19 -1.77 -19.10 -0.24
C ILE A 19 -1.58 -20.44 -0.95
N GLY A 20 -2.16 -20.56 -2.14
CA GLY A 20 -2.18 -21.79 -2.93
C GLY A 20 -3.57 -22.42 -2.98
N PHE A 21 -3.63 -23.72 -3.21
CA PHE A 21 -4.85 -24.50 -3.31
C PHE A 21 -4.84 -25.63 -2.28
N SER A 22 -5.80 -25.60 -1.37
CA SER A 22 -6.12 -26.75 -0.52
C SER A 22 -7.37 -27.46 -1.02
N ALA A 23 -7.33 -28.80 -1.04
CA ALA A 23 -8.52 -29.65 -1.13
C ALA A 23 -9.13 -29.96 0.25
N SER A 24 -8.53 -29.46 1.35
CA SER A 24 -9.03 -29.70 2.71
C SER A 24 -10.32 -28.93 2.99
N GLN A 25 -11.20 -29.55 3.79
CA GLN A 25 -12.48 -28.96 4.18
C GLN A 25 -12.25 -27.64 4.93
N GLY A 26 -13.04 -26.61 4.59
CA GLY A 26 -13.05 -25.30 5.26
C GLY A 26 -12.26 -24.21 4.57
N TRP A 27 -11.31 -24.53 3.67
CA TRP A 27 -10.55 -23.54 2.92
C TRP A 27 -11.28 -23.10 1.66
N LEU A 28 -11.55 -21.81 1.54
CA LEU A 28 -12.31 -21.21 0.45
C LEU A 28 -11.45 -20.18 -0.30
N PRO A 29 -11.51 -20.15 -1.64
CA PRO A 29 -10.75 -19.19 -2.44
C PRO A 29 -11.29 -17.76 -2.26
N LEU A 30 -10.40 -16.81 -1.93
CA LEU A 30 -10.78 -15.42 -1.66
C LEU A 30 -11.52 -14.78 -2.84
N ARG A 31 -11.12 -15.10 -4.07
CA ARG A 31 -11.68 -14.52 -5.31
C ARG A 31 -13.17 -14.72 -5.50
N ASP A 32 -13.74 -15.74 -4.87
CA ASP A 32 -15.13 -16.14 -5.04
C ASP A 32 -16.06 -15.56 -3.95
N HIS A 33 -15.53 -14.73 -3.04
CA HIS A 33 -16.24 -14.16 -1.89
C HIS A 33 -16.23 -12.63 -1.86
N PRO A 34 -17.20 -12.00 -1.15
CA PRO A 34 -17.20 -10.55 -0.94
C PRO A 34 -15.93 -10.08 -0.23
N LEU A 35 -15.35 -9.00 -0.75
CA LEU A 35 -14.12 -8.40 -0.23
C LEU A 35 -14.21 -6.89 -0.36
N LEU A 36 -13.98 -6.16 0.73
CA LEU A 36 -13.81 -4.72 0.69
C LEU A 36 -12.32 -4.39 0.51
N ILE A 37 -11.98 -3.68 -0.55
CA ILE A 37 -10.59 -3.30 -0.86
C ILE A 37 -10.41 -1.81 -0.63
N LEU A 38 -9.53 -1.45 0.31
CA LEU A 38 -9.07 -0.08 0.48
C LEU A 38 -7.97 0.22 -0.55
N VAL A 39 -8.24 1.19 -1.40
CA VAL A 39 -7.36 1.64 -2.49
C VAL A 39 -6.78 2.99 -2.13
N GLY A 40 -5.48 3.17 -2.34
CA GLY A 40 -4.84 4.48 -2.29
C GLY A 40 -3.39 4.43 -1.85
N LEU A 41 -2.69 5.54 -1.99
CA LEU A 41 -1.25 5.63 -1.71
C LEU A 41 -0.93 5.74 -0.22
N THR A 42 0.35 5.79 0.15
CA THR A 42 0.73 5.94 1.56
C THR A 42 0.34 7.34 2.06
N GLY A 43 -0.18 7.45 3.29
CA GLY A 43 -0.57 8.75 3.88
C GLY A 43 -2.00 9.20 3.57
N VAL A 44 -2.77 8.45 2.77
CA VAL A 44 -4.19 8.77 2.49
C VAL A 44 -5.15 8.42 3.65
N GLY A 45 -4.68 7.81 4.74
CA GLY A 45 -5.50 7.56 5.94
C GLY A 45 -6.15 6.17 6.05
N LYS A 46 -5.77 5.17 5.23
CA LYS A 46 -6.33 3.80 5.28
C LYS A 46 -6.34 3.19 6.69
N SER A 47 -5.19 3.21 7.39
CA SER A 47 -5.11 2.64 8.74
C SER A 47 -6.01 3.37 9.75
N THR A 48 -6.09 4.69 9.66
CA THR A 48 -7.00 5.51 10.48
C THR A 48 -8.45 5.12 10.25
N VAL A 49 -8.85 4.93 8.99
CA VAL A 49 -10.19 4.47 8.62
C VAL A 49 -10.47 3.06 9.14
N THR A 50 -9.54 2.12 9.01
CA THR A 50 -9.74 0.75 9.55
C THR A 50 -9.90 0.74 11.07
N SER A 51 -9.13 1.57 11.80
CA SER A 51 -9.29 1.71 13.25
C SER A 51 -10.63 2.32 13.61
N CYS A 52 -11.09 3.31 12.83
CA CYS A 52 -12.38 3.94 13.03
C CYS A 52 -13.53 2.96 12.77
N LEU A 53 -13.50 2.20 11.67
CA LEU A 53 -14.50 1.17 11.37
C LEU A 53 -14.67 0.19 12.54
N SER A 54 -13.56 -0.27 13.13
CA SER A 54 -13.60 -1.16 14.29
C SER A 54 -14.20 -0.47 15.53
N ARG A 55 -13.88 0.81 15.75
CA ARG A 55 -14.41 1.58 16.89
C ARG A 55 -15.91 1.88 16.75
N GLU A 56 -16.38 2.10 15.53
CA GLU A 56 -17.80 2.27 15.20
C GLU A 56 -18.59 0.93 15.22
N GLY A 57 -17.94 -0.18 15.61
CA GLY A 57 -18.59 -1.46 15.84
C GLY A 57 -18.63 -2.39 14.62
N LEU A 58 -17.93 -2.08 13.52
CA LEU A 58 -17.80 -3.02 12.41
C LEU A 58 -16.90 -4.19 12.82
N ASP A 59 -17.51 -5.36 12.88
CA ASP A 59 -16.83 -6.62 13.10
C ASP A 59 -16.30 -7.16 11.76
N PHE A 60 -15.02 -6.96 11.46
CA PHE A 60 -14.41 -7.37 10.18
C PHE A 60 -13.08 -8.13 10.37
N TYR A 61 -12.68 -8.94 9.39
CA TYR A 61 -11.34 -9.53 9.34
C TYR A 61 -10.43 -8.74 8.40
N LEU A 62 -9.32 -8.22 8.92
CA LEU A 62 -8.31 -7.53 8.11
C LEU A 62 -7.34 -8.55 7.53
N LEU A 63 -7.36 -8.73 6.20
CA LEU A 63 -6.41 -9.59 5.51
C LEU A 63 -4.96 -9.09 5.68
N PRO A 64 -3.95 -9.98 5.55
CA PRO A 64 -2.56 -9.58 5.47
C PRO A 64 -2.37 -8.44 4.48
N ASN A 65 -1.85 -7.31 4.95
CA ASN A 65 -1.68 -6.13 4.10
C ASN A 65 -0.59 -6.34 3.02
N ARG A 66 -0.46 -5.37 2.11
CA ARG A 66 0.58 -5.37 1.07
C ARG A 66 1.98 -5.71 1.58
N ARG A 67 2.37 -5.24 2.77
CA ARG A 67 3.72 -5.49 3.31
C ARG A 67 3.89 -6.94 3.72
N THR A 68 2.93 -7.48 4.47
CA THR A 68 2.95 -8.88 4.88
C THR A 68 2.99 -9.81 3.67
N LEU A 69 2.16 -9.54 2.65
CA LEU A 69 2.16 -10.32 1.41
C LEU A 69 3.46 -10.15 0.61
N THR A 70 4.05 -8.96 0.62
CA THR A 70 5.33 -8.74 -0.06
C THR A 70 6.46 -9.53 0.61
N ASP A 71 6.53 -9.46 1.93
CA ASP A 71 7.60 -10.07 2.72
C ASP A 71 7.49 -11.59 2.82
N ARG A 72 6.27 -12.12 2.91
CA ARG A 72 6.03 -13.57 3.05
C ARG A 72 5.88 -14.31 1.73
N PHE A 73 5.54 -13.62 0.64
CA PHE A 73 5.28 -14.28 -0.65
C PHE A 73 6.09 -13.70 -1.82
N ILE A 74 5.97 -12.40 -2.11
CA ILE A 74 6.59 -11.82 -3.31
C ILE A 74 8.12 -11.93 -3.28
N ILE A 75 8.75 -11.49 -2.20
CA ILE A 75 10.22 -11.51 -2.08
C ILE A 75 10.76 -12.95 -2.12
N PRO A 76 10.26 -13.91 -1.29
CA PRO A 76 10.70 -15.30 -1.38
C PRO A 76 10.50 -15.92 -2.77
N THR A 77 9.40 -15.59 -3.45
CA THR A 77 9.13 -16.07 -4.82
C THR A 77 10.19 -15.61 -5.80
N ILE A 78 10.55 -14.32 -5.77
CA ILE A 78 11.57 -13.77 -6.69
C ILE A 78 12.96 -14.31 -6.36
N ILE A 79 13.36 -14.37 -5.09
CA ILE A 79 14.65 -14.95 -4.68
C ILE A 79 14.77 -16.39 -5.19
N LYS A 80 13.72 -17.21 -5.01
CA LYS A 80 13.69 -18.60 -5.49
C LYS A 80 13.79 -18.68 -7.02
N MET A 81 13.10 -17.81 -7.75
CA MET A 81 13.11 -17.80 -9.21
C MET A 81 14.45 -17.32 -9.79
N GLU A 82 15.10 -16.35 -9.15
CA GLU A 82 16.38 -15.79 -9.60
C GLU A 82 17.60 -16.56 -9.06
N GLN A 83 17.39 -17.57 -8.21
CA GLN A 83 18.46 -18.33 -7.52
C GLN A 83 19.45 -17.40 -6.78
N ALA A 84 18.95 -16.26 -6.29
CA ALA A 84 19.77 -15.30 -5.57
C ALA A 84 20.15 -15.85 -4.18
N GLN A 85 21.36 -15.57 -3.70
CA GLN A 85 21.71 -15.80 -2.29
C GLN A 85 20.77 -14.97 -1.40
N GLU A 86 20.34 -15.56 -0.26
CA GLU A 86 19.41 -14.95 0.69
C GLU A 86 19.95 -13.62 1.27
N ALA A 87 19.80 -12.54 0.53
CA ALA A 87 19.92 -11.18 1.07
C ALA A 87 18.50 -10.69 1.36
N TYR A 88 18.02 -10.99 2.58
CA TYR A 88 16.70 -10.51 3.01
C TYR A 88 16.67 -8.97 2.92
N PRO A 89 15.76 -8.37 2.14
CA PRO A 89 15.76 -6.93 1.94
C PRO A 89 15.27 -6.20 3.20
N PHE A 90 16.20 -5.68 4.01
CA PHE A 90 15.87 -4.96 5.24
C PHE A 90 15.27 -3.56 5.02
N CYS A 91 15.37 -2.99 3.80
CA CYS A 91 14.96 -1.60 3.52
C CYS A 91 13.81 -1.49 2.51
N ARG A 92 13.06 -0.38 2.59
CA ARG A 92 11.89 -0.11 1.73
C ARG A 92 12.25 -0.06 0.23
N VAL A 93 13.42 0.46 -0.10
CA VAL A 93 13.91 0.54 -1.49
C VAL A 93 14.11 -0.85 -2.09
N ALA A 94 14.69 -1.77 -1.32
CA ALA A 94 14.88 -3.14 -1.78
C ALA A 94 13.54 -3.87 -2.01
N ARG A 95 12.50 -3.57 -1.22
CA ARG A 95 11.15 -4.08 -1.48
C ARG A 95 10.58 -3.59 -2.82
N PHE A 96 10.82 -2.33 -3.20
CA PHE A 96 10.39 -1.81 -4.50
C PHE A 96 11.01 -2.61 -5.64
N TYR A 97 12.30 -2.93 -5.57
CA TYR A 97 12.96 -3.79 -6.55
C TYR A 97 12.22 -5.12 -6.73
N TYR A 98 12.01 -5.88 -5.65
CA TYR A 98 11.35 -7.19 -5.74
C TYR A 98 9.90 -7.10 -6.21
N THR A 99 9.15 -6.09 -5.76
CA THR A 99 7.78 -5.89 -6.25
C THR A 99 7.73 -5.51 -7.73
N SER A 100 8.70 -4.73 -8.21
CA SER A 100 8.83 -4.39 -9.63
C SER A 100 9.18 -5.61 -10.47
N ARG A 101 10.16 -6.41 -10.04
CA ARG A 101 10.52 -7.70 -10.66
C ARG A 101 9.32 -8.65 -10.73
N TYR A 102 8.59 -8.77 -9.63
CA TYR A 102 7.40 -9.60 -9.60
C TYR A 102 6.32 -9.10 -10.56
N LYS A 103 6.12 -7.78 -10.68
CA LYS A 103 5.18 -7.20 -11.66
C LYS A 103 5.60 -7.47 -13.11
N GLN A 104 6.91 -7.53 -13.40
CA GLN A 104 7.41 -7.90 -14.74
C GLN A 104 7.03 -9.34 -15.13
N LEU A 105 7.05 -10.27 -14.16
CA LEU A 105 6.66 -11.67 -14.38
C LEU A 105 5.13 -11.86 -14.33
N PHE A 106 4.47 -11.14 -13.45
CA PHE A 106 3.03 -11.20 -13.21
C PHE A 106 2.45 -9.79 -13.31
N PRO A 107 1.97 -9.37 -14.50
CA PRO A 107 1.48 -8.00 -14.73
C PRO A 107 0.40 -7.52 -13.76
N ALA A 108 -0.41 -8.44 -13.22
CA ALA A 108 -1.43 -8.16 -12.21
C ALA A 108 -0.87 -7.81 -10.81
N GLY A 109 0.44 -8.03 -10.58
CA GLY A 109 1.15 -7.65 -9.36
C GLY A 109 0.48 -8.19 -8.10
N MET A 110 0.11 -7.30 -7.18
CA MET A 110 -0.56 -7.67 -5.92
C MET A 110 -1.87 -8.45 -6.15
N VAL A 111 -2.60 -8.19 -7.22
CA VAL A 111 -3.85 -8.90 -7.52
C VAL A 111 -3.59 -10.36 -7.86
N HIS A 112 -2.45 -10.67 -8.49
CA HIS A 112 -2.06 -12.06 -8.70
C HIS A 112 -1.90 -12.81 -7.37
N VAL A 113 -1.36 -12.14 -6.34
CA VAL A 113 -1.26 -12.71 -4.99
C VAL A 113 -2.65 -12.92 -4.40
N LEU A 114 -3.52 -11.90 -4.45
CA LEU A 114 -4.90 -12.00 -3.95
C LEU A 114 -5.69 -13.15 -4.60
N SER A 115 -5.47 -13.39 -5.89
CA SER A 115 -6.14 -14.46 -6.64
C SER A 115 -5.78 -15.88 -6.18
N GLN A 116 -4.67 -16.00 -5.45
CA GLN A 116 -4.17 -17.26 -4.89
C GLN A 116 -4.45 -17.39 -3.39
N LEU A 117 -5.06 -16.37 -2.76
CA LEU A 117 -5.37 -16.45 -1.35
C LEU A 117 -6.59 -17.33 -1.12
N GLN A 118 -6.53 -18.09 -0.02
CA GLN A 118 -7.64 -18.82 0.55
C GLN A 118 -7.84 -18.36 2.00
N PHE A 119 -9.07 -18.50 2.49
CA PHE A 119 -9.39 -18.30 3.90
C PHE A 119 -10.08 -19.52 4.48
N HIS A 120 -9.89 -19.76 5.78
CA HIS A 120 -10.59 -20.82 6.50
C HIS A 120 -11.90 -20.30 7.08
N SER A 121 -13.03 -20.89 6.69
CA SER A 121 -14.38 -20.36 6.98
C SER A 121 -14.74 -20.30 8.47
N LEU A 122 -14.08 -21.10 9.32
CA LEU A 122 -14.29 -21.09 10.77
C LEU A 122 -13.37 -20.13 11.53
N GLU A 123 -12.35 -19.58 10.86
CA GLU A 123 -11.33 -18.73 11.50
C GLU A 123 -11.45 -17.25 11.11
N VAL A 124 -12.16 -16.97 10.01
CA VAL A 124 -12.37 -15.59 9.55
C VAL A 124 -13.83 -15.19 9.66
N ARG A 125 -14.02 -13.90 9.94
CA ARG A 125 -15.32 -13.24 10.06
C ARG A 125 -15.54 -12.29 8.89
N PHE A 126 -16.78 -12.11 8.47
CA PHE A 126 -17.15 -11.19 7.40
C PHE A 126 -17.65 -9.84 7.96
N PRO A 127 -17.37 -8.71 7.28
CA PRO A 127 -16.71 -8.62 5.97
C PRO A 127 -15.19 -8.83 6.03
N LEU A 128 -14.62 -9.29 4.91
CA LEU A 128 -13.17 -9.30 4.71
C LEU A 128 -12.72 -7.93 4.20
N ILE A 129 -11.64 -7.38 4.74
CA ILE A 129 -11.05 -6.12 4.29
C ILE A 129 -9.61 -6.34 3.85
N PHE A 130 -9.23 -5.81 2.69
CA PHE A 130 -7.85 -5.77 2.22
C PHE A 130 -7.34 -4.33 2.07
N ASP A 131 -6.25 -4.00 2.75
CA ASP A 131 -5.49 -2.76 2.57
C ASP A 131 -4.21 -3.07 1.76
N GLY A 132 -4.23 -2.79 0.45
CA GLY A 132 -3.02 -3.02 -0.34
C GLY A 132 -2.99 -2.64 -1.81
N LEU A 133 -4.11 -2.24 -2.43
CA LEU A 133 -4.10 -1.80 -3.83
C LEU A 133 -3.87 -0.29 -3.96
N ARG A 134 -3.19 0.11 -5.03
CA ARG A 134 -2.64 1.47 -5.19
C ARG A 134 -2.82 2.09 -6.57
N GLY A 135 -2.77 1.30 -7.63
CA GLY A 135 -2.65 1.81 -9.00
C GLY A 135 -3.68 1.30 -9.99
N GLU A 136 -3.82 2.02 -11.10
CA GLU A 136 -4.68 1.70 -12.24
C GLU A 136 -4.54 0.25 -12.72
N ASP A 137 -3.30 -0.24 -12.92
CA ASP A 137 -3.09 -1.61 -13.38
C ASP A 137 -3.68 -2.62 -12.39
N GLU A 138 -3.36 -2.45 -11.10
CA GLU A 138 -3.86 -3.32 -10.03
C GLU A 138 -5.40 -3.29 -10.02
N ILE A 139 -6.03 -2.13 -10.14
CA ILE A 139 -7.50 -2.03 -10.23
C ILE A 139 -8.05 -2.73 -11.48
N SER A 140 -7.42 -2.53 -12.63
CA SER A 140 -7.88 -3.09 -13.91
C SER A 140 -7.89 -4.61 -13.88
N TYR A 141 -6.96 -5.24 -13.15
CA TYR A 141 -6.97 -6.67 -12.91
C TYR A 141 -7.93 -7.08 -11.79
N ALA A 142 -7.96 -6.34 -10.67
CA ALA A 142 -8.82 -6.67 -9.52
C ALA A 142 -10.30 -6.67 -9.89
N THR A 143 -10.75 -5.71 -10.68
CA THR A 143 -12.15 -5.61 -11.14
C THR A 143 -12.62 -6.82 -11.95
N LYS A 144 -11.69 -7.51 -12.64
CA LYS A 144 -11.95 -8.72 -13.43
C LYS A 144 -11.83 -10.01 -12.62
N ILE A 145 -10.80 -10.10 -11.79
CA ILE A 145 -10.45 -11.34 -11.05
C ILE A 145 -11.24 -11.47 -9.74
N LEU A 146 -11.67 -10.35 -9.16
CA LEU A 146 -12.42 -10.28 -7.91
C LEU A 146 -13.80 -9.66 -8.20
N PRO A 147 -14.71 -10.40 -8.86
CA PRO A 147 -15.98 -9.84 -9.35
C PRO A 147 -16.91 -9.40 -8.21
N LYS A 148 -16.75 -9.98 -7.02
CA LYS A 148 -17.52 -9.63 -5.81
C LYS A 148 -16.83 -8.59 -4.92
N ALA A 149 -15.66 -8.09 -5.31
CA ALA A 149 -14.98 -7.06 -4.54
C ALA A 149 -15.66 -5.69 -4.68
N GLN A 150 -15.76 -4.97 -3.58
CA GLN A 150 -16.09 -3.54 -3.51
C GLN A 150 -14.81 -2.75 -3.23
N PHE A 151 -14.71 -1.54 -3.76
CA PHE A 151 -13.52 -0.71 -3.72
C PHE A 151 -13.83 0.60 -3.00
N VAL A 152 -13.00 0.95 -2.02
CA VAL A 152 -13.02 2.26 -1.38
C VAL A 152 -11.72 2.98 -1.73
N LEU A 153 -11.79 3.95 -2.62
CA LEU A 153 -10.65 4.80 -2.97
C LEU A 153 -10.57 5.96 -1.98
N LEU A 154 -9.47 6.00 -1.23
CA LEU A 154 -9.13 7.09 -0.32
C LEU A 154 -8.08 8.00 -0.97
N GLU A 155 -8.40 9.29 -1.05
CA GLU A 155 -7.54 10.31 -1.65
C GLU A 155 -7.15 11.38 -0.62
N ALA A 156 -5.97 11.96 -0.84
CA ALA A 156 -5.48 13.13 -0.15
C ALA A 156 -4.45 13.85 -1.04
N PRO A 157 -4.39 15.19 -1.01
CA PRO A 157 -3.32 15.94 -1.68
C PRO A 157 -1.93 15.53 -1.17
N GLU A 158 -0.92 15.61 -2.03
CA GLU A 158 0.46 15.22 -1.73
C GLU A 158 1.03 15.92 -0.49
N TYR A 159 0.73 17.21 -0.34
CA TYR A 159 1.13 17.99 0.83
C TYR A 159 0.58 17.41 2.15
N VAL A 160 -0.72 17.07 2.18
CA VAL A 160 -1.35 16.45 3.35
C VAL A 160 -0.78 15.06 3.60
N ARG A 161 -0.50 14.30 2.53
CA ARG A 161 0.15 12.99 2.64
C ARG A 161 1.54 13.11 3.26
N LEU A 162 2.32 14.11 2.87
CA LEU A 162 3.64 14.39 3.43
C LEU A 162 3.54 14.69 4.93
N GLN A 163 2.67 15.63 5.33
CA GLN A 163 2.47 15.98 6.75
C GLN A 163 2.11 14.75 7.59
N ARG A 164 1.16 13.93 7.11
CA ARG A 164 0.77 12.68 7.78
C ARG A 164 1.92 11.69 7.90
N LEU A 165 2.81 11.62 6.90
CA LEU A 165 3.98 10.74 6.92
C LEU A 165 5.09 11.23 7.85
N LEU A 166 5.20 12.54 8.06
CA LEU A 166 6.20 13.15 8.94
C LEU A 166 5.86 12.97 10.41
N VAL A 167 4.58 12.98 10.76
CA VAL A 167 4.10 12.71 12.14
C VAL A 167 4.06 11.21 12.44
N ARG A 168 4.12 10.36 11.41
CA ARG A 168 4.01 8.90 11.57
C ARG A 168 5.29 8.27 12.11
N ASN A 169 5.17 7.58 13.24
CA ASN A 169 6.22 6.71 13.80
C ASN A 169 6.08 5.26 13.31
N ASP A 170 6.31 5.01 12.02
CA ASP A 170 6.37 3.65 11.46
C ASP A 170 7.83 3.22 11.25
N SER A 171 8.22 2.08 11.83
CA SER A 171 9.58 1.54 11.77
C SER A 171 10.05 1.22 10.36
N PHE A 172 9.11 1.00 9.43
CA PHE A 172 9.38 0.71 8.01
C PHE A 172 9.70 1.96 7.16
N ASP A 173 9.53 3.17 7.70
CA ASP A 173 9.80 4.43 7.00
C ASP A 173 11.29 4.86 7.12
N ARG A 174 12.20 3.96 7.52
CA ARG A 174 13.65 4.20 7.53
C ARG A 174 14.27 3.84 6.19
N VAL A 175 14.96 4.79 5.54
CA VAL A 175 15.78 4.49 4.36
C VAL A 175 17.21 4.24 4.83
N THR A 176 17.55 2.97 5.10
CA THR A 176 18.94 2.58 5.36
C THR A 176 19.74 2.64 4.05
N LYS A 177 20.42 3.76 3.81
CA LYS A 177 21.66 3.74 3.04
C LYS A 177 22.78 3.34 3.99
N SER A 178 23.25 2.10 3.86
CA SER A 178 24.59 1.73 4.31
C SER A 178 25.61 2.41 3.40
N MET A 179 25.93 3.67 3.67
CA MET A 179 27.21 4.28 3.29
C MET A 179 27.51 5.32 4.35
N GLN A 180 28.35 4.90 5.30
CA GLN A 180 29.03 5.68 6.33
C GLN A 180 28.10 6.44 7.29
N ALA A 181 28.28 6.18 8.58
CA ALA A 181 28.03 7.17 9.63
C ALA A 181 28.99 8.37 9.38
N GLY A 182 28.69 9.15 8.35
CA GLY A 182 29.28 10.45 8.11
C GLY A 182 28.40 11.46 8.81
N HIS A 183 29.01 12.21 9.73
CA HIS A 183 28.61 13.48 10.32
C HIS A 183 27.22 14.00 9.98
N ASP A 184 26.53 14.56 10.98
CA ASP A 184 25.56 15.65 10.79
C ASP A 184 26.09 16.59 9.70
N ILE A 185 25.67 16.35 8.45
CA ILE A 185 25.93 17.25 7.36
C ILE A 185 25.17 18.47 7.84
N LYS A 186 25.90 19.53 8.18
CA LYS A 186 25.35 20.87 8.21
C LYS A 186 24.87 21.12 6.78
N VAL A 187 23.68 20.61 6.46
CA VAL A 187 22.98 20.92 5.23
C VAL A 187 22.72 22.40 5.40
N ASN A 188 23.48 23.22 4.66
CA ASN A 188 23.07 24.58 4.38
C ASN A 188 21.74 24.42 3.63
N LEU A 189 20.63 24.44 4.36
CA LEU A 189 19.29 24.28 3.82
C LEU A 189 19.04 25.50 2.92
N THR A 190 19.29 25.40 1.62
CA THR A 190 19.04 26.46 0.64
C THR A 190 17.58 26.48 0.18
N ASN A 191 16.66 26.00 1.02
CA ASN A 191 15.22 25.89 0.74
C ASN A 191 14.87 25.07 -0.50
N SER A 192 15.74 24.13 -0.88
CA SER A 192 15.55 23.30 -2.07
C SER A 192 15.58 21.81 -1.72
N PHE A 193 14.71 21.03 -2.35
CA PHE A 193 14.74 19.58 -2.23
C PHE A 193 15.99 18.95 -2.84
N ALA A 194 16.70 19.66 -3.74
CA ALA A 194 17.97 19.23 -4.27
C ALA A 194 19.04 19.07 -3.17
N ASP A 195 19.04 19.94 -2.17
CA ASP A 195 19.99 19.87 -1.03
C ASP A 195 19.74 18.64 -0.15
N LEU A 196 18.52 18.14 -0.17
CA LEU A 196 18.13 16.90 0.52
C LEU A 196 18.49 15.66 -0.31
N GLY A 197 18.96 15.83 -1.55
CA GLY A 197 19.20 14.75 -2.50
C GLY A 197 17.92 14.16 -3.10
N VAL A 198 16.83 14.94 -3.14
CA VAL A 198 15.53 14.54 -3.72
C VAL A 198 15.00 15.64 -4.65
N PRO A 199 15.74 16.05 -5.70
CA PRO A 199 15.33 17.16 -6.57
C PRO A 199 13.98 16.94 -7.27
N GLU A 200 13.58 15.69 -7.49
CA GLU A 200 12.31 15.34 -8.14
C GLU A 200 11.08 15.71 -7.31
N ALA A 201 11.24 15.93 -6.00
CA ALA A 201 10.16 16.40 -5.15
C ALA A 201 9.64 17.80 -5.57
N SER A 202 10.45 18.59 -6.26
CA SER A 202 10.04 19.88 -6.82
C SER A 202 8.92 19.77 -7.87
N ASN A 203 8.71 18.58 -8.44
CA ASN A 203 7.60 18.32 -9.37
C ASN A 203 6.28 18.00 -8.64
N ILE A 204 6.32 17.78 -7.33
CA ILE A 204 5.19 17.34 -6.51
C ILE A 204 4.55 18.52 -5.77
N PHE A 205 5.36 19.49 -5.35
CA PHE A 205 4.92 20.61 -4.51
C PHE A 205 5.05 21.95 -5.24
N SER A 206 4.14 22.87 -4.95
CA SER A 206 4.28 24.26 -5.39
C SER A 206 5.41 24.99 -4.66
N SER A 207 5.79 26.17 -5.15
CA SER A 207 6.78 27.03 -4.50
C SER A 207 6.34 27.44 -3.08
N GLU A 208 5.05 27.72 -2.90
CA GLU A 208 4.46 28.08 -1.61
C GLU A 208 4.53 26.91 -0.63
N GLN A 209 4.10 25.72 -1.06
CA GLN A 209 4.17 24.50 -0.26
C GLN A 209 5.61 24.15 0.12
N THR A 210 6.55 24.32 -0.81
CA THR A 210 7.98 24.10 -0.57
C THR A 210 8.49 25.06 0.52
N ALA A 211 8.13 26.35 0.45
CA ALA A 211 8.52 27.32 1.44
C ALA A 211 7.98 27.00 2.85
N GLU A 212 6.72 26.54 2.93
CA GLU A 212 6.08 26.09 4.18
C GLU A 212 6.80 24.88 4.78
N ILE A 213 7.05 23.84 3.98
CA ILE A 213 7.78 22.63 4.42
C ILE A 213 9.13 23.00 5.03
N PHE A 214 9.90 23.86 4.36
CA PHE A 214 11.20 24.28 4.86
C PHE A 214 11.08 25.23 6.07
N ALA A 215 10.00 25.98 6.22
CA ALA A 215 9.73 26.77 7.42
C ALA A 215 9.51 25.87 8.64
N GLU A 216 8.72 24.80 8.51
CA GLU A 216 8.49 23.82 9.58
C GLU A 216 9.81 23.10 9.99
N VAL A 217 10.68 22.79 9.04
CA VAL A 217 12.01 22.25 9.32
C VAL A 217 12.89 23.25 10.10
N ARG A 218 12.89 24.53 9.70
CA ARG A 218 13.64 25.59 10.42
C ARG A 218 13.13 25.80 11.85
N GLN A 219 11.83 25.65 12.06
CA GLN A 219 11.20 25.72 13.37
C GLN A 219 11.44 24.46 14.23
N GLY A 220 12.09 23.44 13.67
CA GLY A 220 12.39 22.19 14.37
C GLY A 220 11.19 21.26 14.52
N VAL A 221 10.08 21.53 13.81
CA VAL A 221 8.89 20.66 13.82
C VAL A 221 9.22 19.30 13.21
N TYR A 222 10.01 19.29 12.13
CA TYR A 222 10.48 18.08 11.46
C TYR A 222 11.99 18.07 11.31
N SER A 223 12.59 16.89 11.45
CA SER A 223 14.01 16.71 11.14
C SER A 223 14.24 16.63 9.63
N VAL A 224 15.40 17.14 9.19
CA VAL A 224 15.84 17.11 7.79
C VAL A 224 15.88 15.67 7.24
N SER A 225 16.35 14.72 8.05
CA SER A 225 16.43 13.31 7.68
C SER A 225 15.05 12.67 7.53
N ALA A 226 14.10 12.98 8.42
CA ALA A 226 12.72 12.55 8.27
C ALA A 226 12.12 13.12 6.98
N LEU A 227 12.25 14.43 6.74
CA LEU A 227 11.74 15.05 5.51
C LEU A 227 12.27 14.33 4.26
N ARG A 228 13.59 14.18 4.15
CA ARG A 228 14.23 13.48 3.03
C ARG A 228 13.65 12.08 2.82
N ASP A 229 13.55 11.29 3.88
CA ASP A 229 13.09 9.91 3.79
C ASP A 229 11.62 9.81 3.34
N ARG A 230 10.76 10.75 3.73
CA ARG A 230 9.35 10.79 3.35
C ARG A 230 9.17 11.32 1.93
N LEU A 231 9.98 12.28 1.51
CA LEU A 231 10.01 12.75 0.12
C LEU A 231 10.40 11.63 -0.85
N MET A 232 11.41 10.82 -0.50
CA MET A 232 11.79 9.65 -1.32
C MET A 232 10.62 8.67 -1.50
N ILE A 233 9.78 8.49 -0.47
CA ILE A 233 8.58 7.65 -0.57
C ILE A 233 7.57 8.24 -1.56
N LEU A 234 7.29 9.54 -1.48
CA LEU A 234 6.32 10.18 -2.37
C LEU A 234 6.78 10.19 -3.82
N VAL A 235 8.06 10.50 -4.06
CA VAL A 235 8.66 10.47 -5.42
C VAL A 235 8.55 9.07 -6.01
N GLU A 236 8.93 8.03 -5.26
CA GLU A 236 8.91 6.67 -5.78
C GLU A 236 7.48 6.15 -6.03
N GLU A 237 6.53 6.55 -5.17
CA GLU A 237 5.11 6.26 -5.40
C GLU A 237 4.56 7.01 -6.62
N GLY A 238 4.93 8.28 -6.82
CA GLY A 238 4.51 9.08 -7.98
C GLY A 238 5.09 8.60 -9.32
N ARG A 239 6.27 7.94 -9.29
CA ARG A 239 6.82 7.24 -10.47
C ARG A 239 6.04 5.98 -10.82
N SER A 240 5.51 5.30 -9.81
CA SER A 240 4.89 3.98 -9.93
C SER A 240 3.38 4.03 -10.15
N TYR A 241 2.72 5.09 -9.66
CA TYR A 241 1.27 5.18 -9.59
C TYR A 241 0.77 6.56 -9.96
N ASN A 242 -0.34 6.58 -10.69
CA ASN A 242 -1.09 7.78 -10.99
C ASN A 242 -2.46 7.72 -10.27
N PRO A 243 -2.67 8.51 -9.20
CA PRO A 243 -3.94 8.52 -8.46
C PRO A 243 -5.14 8.89 -9.31
N SER A 244 -5.02 9.89 -10.19
CA SER A 244 -6.14 10.33 -11.03
C SER A 244 -6.52 9.26 -12.05
N ALA A 245 -5.54 8.60 -12.67
CA ALA A 245 -5.79 7.46 -13.55
C ALA A 245 -6.46 6.29 -12.79
N THR A 246 -6.04 6.03 -11.54
CA THR A 246 -6.64 5.00 -10.69
C THR A 246 -8.11 5.29 -10.39
N ARG A 247 -8.44 6.54 -10.05
CA ARG A 247 -9.82 7.00 -9.88
C ARG A 247 -10.64 6.80 -11.14
N THR A 248 -10.15 7.31 -12.28
CA THR A 248 -10.84 7.18 -13.56
C THR A 248 -11.08 5.72 -13.93
N ALA A 249 -10.10 4.84 -13.70
CA ALA A 249 -10.23 3.41 -13.95
C ALA A 249 -11.30 2.76 -13.08
N LEU A 250 -11.33 3.03 -11.76
CA LEU A 250 -12.36 2.51 -10.86
C LEU A 250 -13.77 2.96 -11.28
N GLN A 251 -13.95 4.26 -11.53
CA GLN A 251 -15.23 4.83 -11.93
C GLN A 251 -15.71 4.27 -13.28
N LYS A 252 -14.79 3.96 -14.19
CA LYS A 252 -15.12 3.38 -15.50
C LYS A 252 -15.40 1.87 -15.43
N LEU A 253 -14.57 1.12 -14.71
CA LEU A 253 -14.59 -0.35 -14.73
C LEU A 253 -15.52 -0.97 -13.69
N ALA A 254 -15.79 -0.26 -12.59
CA ALA A 254 -16.59 -0.76 -11.49
C ALA A 254 -17.40 0.37 -10.79
N PRO A 255 -18.22 1.15 -11.53
CA PRO A 255 -18.94 2.29 -10.98
C PRO A 255 -19.80 1.92 -9.76
N GLU A 256 -20.60 0.86 -9.88
CA GLU A 256 -21.51 0.40 -8.81
C GLU A 256 -20.80 -0.30 -7.64
N ARG A 257 -19.50 -0.58 -7.78
CA ARG A 257 -18.68 -1.24 -6.75
C ARG A 257 -17.60 -0.31 -6.23
N THR A 258 -17.69 0.99 -6.48
CA THR A 258 -16.66 1.97 -6.06
C THR A 258 -17.27 3.07 -5.22
N LEU A 259 -16.68 3.30 -4.05
CA LEU A 259 -16.86 4.50 -3.25
C LEU A 259 -15.57 5.31 -3.28
N VAL A 260 -15.64 6.61 -3.62
CA VAL A 260 -14.48 7.51 -3.61
C VAL A 260 -14.63 8.56 -2.53
N ILE A 261 -13.58 8.71 -1.71
CA ILE A 261 -13.60 9.58 -0.53
C ILE A 261 -12.33 10.41 -0.48
N ASP A 262 -12.49 11.73 -0.46
CA ASP A 262 -11.42 12.65 -0.09
C ASP A 262 -11.32 12.71 1.45
N THR A 263 -10.16 12.32 1.96
CA THR A 263 -9.89 12.22 3.40
C THR A 263 -9.50 13.55 4.05
N THR A 264 -9.57 14.65 3.29
CA THR A 264 -9.37 16.01 3.80
C THR A 264 -10.69 16.74 4.05
N THR A 265 -11.78 16.26 3.46
CA THR A 265 -13.12 16.87 3.57
C THR A 265 -14.04 16.18 4.56
N HIS A 266 -13.63 15.02 5.09
CA HIS A 266 -14.42 14.22 6.03
C HIS A 266 -13.57 13.81 7.23
N SER A 267 -14.19 13.78 8.41
CA SER A 267 -13.58 13.18 9.60
C SER A 267 -13.46 11.65 9.43
N PRO A 268 -12.52 10.98 10.12
CA PRO A 268 -12.42 9.52 10.09
C PRO A 268 -13.75 8.80 10.38
N GLU A 269 -14.55 9.34 11.30
CA GLU A 269 -15.87 8.81 11.70
C GLU A 269 -16.87 8.93 10.55
N GLN A 270 -16.92 10.09 9.88
CA GLN A 270 -17.77 10.29 8.71
C GLN A 270 -17.37 9.36 7.55
N ILE A 271 -16.06 9.12 7.38
CA ILE A 271 -15.55 8.18 6.37
C ILE A 271 -15.98 6.76 6.70
N ALA A 272 -15.83 6.34 7.97
CA ALA A 272 -16.24 5.01 8.43
C ALA A 272 -17.75 4.78 8.21
N GLN A 273 -18.58 5.77 8.56
CA GLN A 273 -20.04 5.70 8.34
C GLN A 273 -20.40 5.57 6.86
N LYS A 274 -19.75 6.35 5.97
CA LYS A 274 -19.95 6.23 4.52
C LYS A 274 -19.57 4.85 3.99
N ILE A 275 -18.48 4.27 4.50
CA ILE A 275 -18.06 2.92 4.11
C ILE A 275 -19.08 1.89 4.61
N MET A 276 -19.55 2.00 5.85
CA MET A 276 -20.58 1.11 6.40
C MET A 276 -21.88 1.15 5.60
N GLN A 277 -22.34 2.34 5.20
CA GLN A 277 -23.52 2.53 4.33
C GLN A 277 -23.32 2.01 2.89
N PHE A 278 -22.07 1.81 2.47
CA PHE A 278 -21.75 1.33 1.14
C PHE A 278 -21.65 -0.20 1.07
N ILE A 279 -21.35 -0.84 2.20
CA ILE A 279 -21.23 -2.30 2.30
C ILE A 279 -22.51 -2.99 2.80
N PHE A 280 -23.43 -2.25 3.42
CA PHE A 280 -24.74 -2.71 3.94
C PHE A 280 -25.88 -1.92 3.31
#